data_AF-A0A2N1J1U2-F1
#
_entry.id   AF-A0A2N1J1U2-F1
#
_cell.length_a   1.000
_cell.length_b   1.000
_cell.length_c   1.000
_cell.angle_alpha   90.00
_cell.angle_beta   90.00
_cell.angle_gamma   90.00
#
_symmetry.space_group_name_H-M   'P 1'
#
loop_
_entity.id
_entity.type
_entity.pdbx_description
1 polymer ?
#
loop_
_entity_poly.entity_id
_entity_poly.type
_entity_poly.pdbx_seq_one_letter_code
_entity_poly.pdbx_strand_id
1 'polypeptide(L)' 'MYKIVVANQCGCFKRSDLENNISFNSKDDALLSAVQMKDKMNKEFCGKHEFQVEEMQNNFVISFDTQPKSTCCGDGCCS' A
#
# COMPACT_ATOMS: atom_id res chain seq x y z
N MET A 1 6.52 16.18 -13.64
CA MET A 1 6.15 14.76 -13.77
C MET A 1 5.94 14.23 -12.37
N TYR A 2 4.80 13.59 -12.15
CA TYR A 2 4.46 12.93 -10.90
C TYR A 2 4.54 11.42 -11.09
N LYS A 3 4.87 10.65 -10.06
CA LYS A 3 4.89 9.18 -10.18
C LYS A 3 4.24 8.51 -8.99
N ILE A 4 3.56 7.40 -9.25
CA ILE A 4 2.95 6.56 -8.22
C ILE A 4 3.82 5.32 -8.04
N VAL A 5 4.29 5.11 -6.82
CA VAL A 5 5.18 4.01 -6.46
C VAL A 5 4.55 3.20 -5.33
N VAL A 6 4.25 1.93 -5.58
CA VAL A 6 3.80 0.98 -4.57
C VAL A 6 5.04 0.40 -3.90
N ALA A 7 5.29 0.79 -2.65
CA ALA A 7 6.48 0.36 -1.89
C ALA A 7 6.30 -1.06 -1.31
N ASN A 8 5.15 -1.34 -0.70
CA ASN A 8 4.84 -2.65 -0.13
C ASN A 8 3.86 -3.38 -1.06
N GLN A 9 4.36 -4.37 -1.80
CA GLN A 9 3.53 -5.25 -2.65
C GLN A 9 3.15 -6.51 -1.86
N CYS A 10 1.89 -6.59 -1.41
CA CYS A 10 1.39 -7.80 -0.76
C CYS A 10 1.14 -8.92 -1.78
N GLY A 11 0.91 -10.15 -1.29
CA GLY A 11 0.59 -11.28 -2.17
C GLY A 11 -0.65 -11.07 -3.04
N CYS A 12 -1.62 -10.25 -2.61
CA CYS A 12 -2.78 -9.88 -3.43
C CYS A 12 -2.37 -8.94 -4.58
N PHE A 13 -1.48 -7.98 -4.33
CA PHE A 13 -0.96 -7.09 -5.37
C PHE A 13 -0.22 -7.88 -6.45
N LYS A 14 0.64 -8.83 -6.05
CA LYS A 14 1.37 -9.68 -7.00
C LYS A 14 0.48 -10.61 -7.82
N ARG A 15 -0.72 -10.91 -7.34
CA ARG A 15 -1.74 -11.71 -8.04
C ARG A 15 -2.69 -10.85 -8.87
N SER A 16 -2.65 -9.54 -8.70
CA SER A 16 -3.47 -8.59 -9.45
C SER A 16 -2.69 -8.04 -10.64
N ASP A 17 -3.41 -7.62 -11.68
CA ASP A 17 -2.85 -6.96 -12.86
C ASP A 17 -2.55 -5.45 -12.62
N LEU A 18 -2.27 -5.05 -11.37
CA LEU A 18 -1.95 -3.67 -11.02
C LEU A 18 -0.50 -3.34 -11.35
N GLU A 19 -0.29 -2.25 -12.10
CA GLU A 19 1.03 -1.75 -12.45
C GLU A 19 1.63 -0.85 -11.36
N ASN A 20 2.96 -0.89 -11.23
CA ASN A 20 3.74 -0.04 -10.33
C ASN A 20 4.57 0.96 -11.16
N ASN A 21 4.99 2.07 -10.54
CA ASN A 21 5.78 3.14 -11.16
C ASN A 21 5.03 3.87 -12.29
N ILE A 22 3.74 4.11 -12.09
CA ILE A 22 2.92 4.82 -13.07
C ILE A 22 3.25 6.32 -13.01
N SER A 23 3.67 6.89 -14.13
CA SER A 23 4.03 8.31 -14.25
C SER A 23 2.90 9.13 -14.86
N PHE A 24 2.62 10.28 -14.26
CA PHE A 24 1.60 11.24 -14.64
C PHE A 24 2.21 12.62 -14.90
N ASN A 25 1.52 13.44 -15.70
CA ASN A 25 1.95 14.81 -15.95
C ASN A 25 1.33 15.82 -14.96
N SER A 26 0.12 15.55 -14.47
CA SER A 26 -0.59 16.40 -13.50
C SER A 26 -0.54 15.84 -12.09
N LYS A 27 -0.59 16.72 -11.09
CA LYS A 27 -0.68 16.34 -9.68
C LYS A 27 -2.04 15.71 -9.38
N ASP A 28 -3.12 16.35 -9.84
CA ASP A 28 -4.50 15.90 -9.61
C ASP A 28 -4.75 14.49 -10.17
N ASP A 29 -4.31 14.22 -11.41
CA ASP A 29 -4.41 12.88 -12.02
C ASP A 29 -3.67 11.82 -11.21
N ALA A 30 -2.46 12.14 -10.74
CA ALA A 30 -1.66 11.23 -9.93
C ALA A 30 -2.29 10.97 -8.56
N LEU A 31 -2.77 12.01 -7.89
CA LEU A 31 -3.44 11.90 -6.59
C LEU A 31 -4.73 11.09 -6.72
N LEU A 32 -5.57 11.41 -7.71
CA LEU A 32 -6.82 10.71 -7.97
C LEU A 32 -6.57 9.22 -8.24
N SER A 33 -5.60 8.91 -9.10
CA SER A 33 -5.23 7.53 -9.41
C SER A 33 -4.68 6.80 -8.19
N ALA A 34 -3.85 7.45 -7.36
CA ALA A 34 -3.31 6.86 -6.15
C ALA A 34 -4.42 6.54 -5.13
N VAL A 35 -5.37 7.45 -4.94
CA VAL A 35 -6.54 7.24 -4.05
C VAL A 35 -7.42 6.10 -4.57
N GLN A 36 -7.72 6.09 -5.87
CA GLN A 36 -8.49 5.01 -6.50
C GLN A 36 -7.80 3.65 -6.34
N MET A 37 -6.48 3.60 -6.56
CA MET A 37 -5.68 2.40 -6.33
C MET A 37 -5.75 1.94 -4.87
N LYS A 38 -5.55 2.85 -3.92
CA LYS A 38 -5.65 2.57 -2.48
C LYS A 38 -7.01 2.00 -2.12
N ASP A 39 -8.11 2.62 -2.55
CA ASP A 39 -9.46 2.16 -2.23
C ASP A 39 -9.79 0.83 -2.92
N LYS A 40 -9.35 0.63 -4.17
CA LYS A 40 -9.51 -0.65 -4.87
C LYS A 40 -8.74 -1.76 -4.16
N MET A 41 -7.49 -1.53 -3.78
CA MET A 41 -6.69 -2.50 -3.03
C MET A 41 -7.33 -2.83 -1.67
N ASN A 42 -7.81 -1.84 -0.92
CA ASN A 42 -8.48 -2.07 0.36
C ASN A 42 -9.79 -2.86 0.21
N LYS A 43 -10.51 -2.69 -0.91
CA LYS A 43 -11.78 -3.39 -1.17
C LYS A 43 -11.61 -4.78 -1.80
N GLU A 44 -10.72 -4.92 -2.78
CA GLU A 44 -10.57 -6.15 -3.56
C GLU A 44 -9.53 -7.11 -2.98
N PHE A 45 -8.55 -6.61 -2.23
CA PHE A 45 -7.57 -7.50 -1.61
C PHE A 45 -8.16 -8.11 -0.33
N CYS A 46 -7.31 -8.76 0.44
CA CYS A 46 -7.71 -9.52 1.62
C CYS A 46 -8.38 -8.70 2.75
N GLY A 47 -8.48 -7.36 2.66
CA GLY A 47 -9.03 -6.49 3.71
C GLY A 47 -8.22 -6.45 5.02
N LYS A 48 -7.12 -7.22 5.10
CA LYS A 48 -6.22 -7.28 6.26
C LYS A 48 -5.10 -6.23 6.20
N HIS A 49 -4.79 -5.75 5.01
CA HIS A 49 -3.78 -4.73 4.77
C HIS A 49 -4.49 -3.43 4.47
N GLU A 50 -4.27 -2.42 5.30
CA GLU A 50 -4.77 -1.08 5.05
C GLU A 50 -3.73 -0.31 4.24
N PHE A 51 -4.00 -0.12 2.95
CA PHE A 51 -3.18 0.69 2.08
C PHE A 51 -3.40 2.17 2.36
N GLN A 52 -2.30 2.91 2.39
CA GLN A 52 -2.25 4.35 2.59
C GLN A 52 -1.39 4.97 1.48
N VAL A 53 -1.70 6.23 1.15
CA VAL A 53 -1.00 7.01 0.14
C VAL A 53 -0.24 8.13 0.84
N GLU A 54 1.06 8.19 0.65
CA GLU A 54 1.91 9.28 1.11
C GLU A 54 2.35 10.16 -0.07
N GLU A 55 2.13 11.46 0.04
CA GLU A 55 2.63 12.43 -0.93
C GLU A 55 4.06 12.85 -0.57
N MET A 56 5.04 12.42 -1.37
CA MET A 56 6.43 12.84 -1.32
C MET A 56 6.74 13.83 -2.44
N GLN A 57 6.36 15.09 -2.25
CA GLN A 57 6.58 16.22 -3.18
C GLN A 57 5.98 15.98 -4.57
N ASN A 58 6.70 15.27 -5.44
CA ASN A 58 6.28 14.91 -6.79
C ASN A 58 5.93 13.42 -6.92
N ASN A 59 6.10 12.63 -5.88
CA ASN A 59 5.89 11.19 -5.91
C ASN A 59 4.77 10.82 -4.93
N PHE A 60 3.91 9.88 -5.32
CA PHE A 60 2.89 9.31 -4.46
C PHE A 60 3.30 7.89 -4.12
N VAL A 61 3.58 7.63 -2.86
CA VAL A 61 4.02 6.32 -2.37
C VAL A 61 2.83 5.60 -1.76
N ILE A 62 2.50 4.42 -2.27
CA ILE A 62 1.46 3.56 -1.71
C ILE A 62 2.12 2.47 -0.88
N SER A 63 1.85 2.48 0.42
CA SER A 63 2.34 1.49 1.37
C SER A 63 1.24 1.12 2.34
N PHE A 64 1.34 -0.07 2.91
CA PHE A 64 0.51 -0.49 4.03
C PHE A 64 1.40 -0.80 5.21
N ASP A 65 0.83 -0.61 6.40
CA ASP A 65 1.53 -0.90 7.63
C ASP A 65 1.63 -2.43 7.79
N THR A 66 2.86 -2.93 7.70
CA THR A 66 3.19 -4.30 8.08
C THR A 66 3.80 -4.25 9.46
N GLN A 67 3.07 -3.81 10.48
CA GLN A 67 3.49 -4.16 11.83
C GLN A 67 3.50 -5.70 11.91
N PRO A 68 4.67 -6.38 12.02
CA PRO A 68 4.64 -7.65 12.68
C PRO A 68 4.22 -7.29 14.11
N LYS A 69 2.95 -7.53 14.45
CA LYS A 69 2.58 -7.72 15.85
C LYS A 69 3.38 -8.94 16.31
N SER A 70 4.62 -8.70 16.70
CA SER A 70 5.40 -9.59 17.54
C SER A 70 4.68 -9.55 18.88
N THR A 71 3.56 -10.26 18.95
CA THR A 71 3.07 -10.84 20.20
C THR A 71 4.13 -11.86 20.57
N CYS A 72 5.19 -11.32 21.16
CA CYS A 72 6.23 -12.06 21.84
C CYS A 72 5.53 -12.87 22.92
N CYS A 73 5.71 -14.18 22.82
CA CYS A 73 5.48 -15.15 23.86
C CYS A 73 6.08 -14.62 25.18
N GLY A 74 5.24 -14.05 26.03
CA GLY A 74 5.62 -13.49 27.31
C GLY A 74 4.79 -14.14 28.41
N ASP A 75 5.41 -15.14 29.04
CA ASP A 75 5.10 -15.72 30.35
C ASP A 75 3.84 -16.61 30.46
N GLY A 76 4.03 -17.93 30.50
CA GLY A 76 2.95 -18.84 30.90
C GLY A 76 3.07 -20.34 30.59
N CYS A 77 4.13 -20.79 29.90
CA CYS A 77 4.29 -22.21 29.54
C CYS A 77 5.56 -22.83 30.14
N CYS A 78 5.71 -22.79 31.47
CA CYS A 78 6.66 -23.60 32.24
C CYS A 78 6.08 -23.81 33.66
N SER A 79 5.22 -24.81 33.85
CA SER A 79 4.91 -25.42 35.15
C SER A 79 4.49 -26.87 34.94
#